data_AF-A0A7X1P4M5-F1
#
_entry.id   AF-A0A7X1P4M5-F1
#
_cell.length_a   1.000
_cell.length_b   1.000
_cell.length_c   1.000
_cell.angle_alpha   90.00
_cell.angle_beta   90.00
_cell.angle_gamma   90.00
#
_symmetry.space_group_name_H-M   'P 1'
#
loop_
_entity.id
_entity.type
_entity.pdbx_description
1 polymer ?
#
loop_
_entity_poly.entity_id
_entity_poly.type
_entity_poly.pdbx_seq_one_letter_code
_entity_poly.pdbx_strand_id
1 'polypeptide(L)'
;MPLTATAIKNARATEKPLKLFDGGGMFLLVNPNGSRWWRLKYRYLGKEKQLSLGTYPEVSLKDARDRRDEARKQLANGIDPSEHRKAQKSAVVASTENAFEVVAREWYEKYSQAWAPGHADKIIRRLERDVFPWIGKRPIGEITAPELLAILRRIESRGAIETSHRALQNCGRVFRYAVATGRAVRDPCGDLRGALTPVKERHHASITEPKRVGELMRAIEGYNGALITKCALGLAPLLFVRPGELRKAEWSEFELDGAEWRIPAKRMKAREQHIVPLSRQALDILRELHAATGEKRFVFPGARTNGRSMSENTVNAALRRLGYSRECHRRSDSRVNWSG
;
A
#
# COMPACT_ATOMS: atom_id res chain seq x y z
N MET A 1 -57.18 9.68 19.64
CA MET A 1 -57.23 10.56 18.46
C MET A 1 -55.85 10.65 17.85
N PRO A 2 -55.70 10.64 16.52
CA PRO A 2 -54.42 10.86 15.86
C PRO A 2 -53.92 12.30 16.11
N LEU A 3 -52.60 12.50 16.14
CA LEU A 3 -52.03 13.83 16.29
C LEU A 3 -52.20 14.65 15.02
N THR A 4 -52.41 15.95 15.22
CA THR A 4 -52.40 16.96 14.17
C THR A 4 -51.13 17.82 14.26
N ALA A 5 -50.72 18.41 13.14
CA ALA A 5 -49.57 19.32 13.12
C ALA A 5 -49.73 20.48 14.12
N THR A 6 -50.95 20.99 14.29
CA THR A 6 -51.30 22.04 15.25
C THR A 6 -51.10 21.57 16.69
N ALA A 7 -51.55 20.35 17.04
CA ALA A 7 -51.37 19.79 18.38
C ALA A 7 -49.88 19.60 18.72
N ILE A 8 -49.06 19.21 17.75
CA ILE A 8 -47.60 19.04 17.92
C ILE A 8 -46.90 20.39 18.11
N LYS A 9 -47.31 21.41 17.34
CA LYS A 9 -46.75 22.77 17.43
C LYS A 9 -47.08 23.42 18.78
N ASN A 10 -48.29 23.21 19.29
CA ASN A 10 -48.76 23.80 20.54
C ASN A 10 -48.33 23.04 21.80
N ALA A 11 -47.76 21.84 21.65
CA ALA A 11 -47.26 21.04 22.75
C ALA A 11 -46.06 21.72 23.44
N ARG A 12 -46.22 22.08 24.72
CA ARG A 12 -45.18 22.68 25.55
C ARG A 12 -44.58 21.65 26.51
N ALA A 13 -43.31 21.85 26.85
CA ALA A 13 -42.65 21.07 27.87
C ALA A 13 -43.28 21.36 29.24
N THR A 14 -43.41 20.30 30.04
CA THR A 14 -43.90 20.33 31.43
C THR A 14 -42.82 19.77 32.35
N GLU A 15 -42.97 19.89 33.67
CA GLU A 15 -42.02 19.35 34.65
C GLU A 15 -41.81 17.83 34.53
N LYS A 16 -42.81 17.10 34.01
CA LYS A 16 -42.73 15.67 33.71
C LYS A 16 -42.84 15.42 32.19
N PRO A 17 -42.26 14.34 31.66
CA PRO A 17 -42.38 13.99 30.25
C PRO A 17 -43.85 13.78 29.83
N LEU A 18 -44.29 14.53 28.81
CA LEU A 18 -45.65 14.44 28.27
C LEU A 18 -45.68 13.50 27.07
N LYS A 19 -46.63 12.55 27.07
CA LYS A 19 -46.87 11.62 25.96
C LYS A 19 -48.11 12.02 25.18
N LEU A 20 -47.94 12.37 23.91
CA LEU A 20 -49.01 12.70 22.98
C LEU A 20 -49.19 11.55 22.00
N PHE A 21 -50.27 10.78 22.10
CA PHE A 21 -50.44 9.55 21.30
C PHE A 21 -51.00 9.85 19.90
N ASP A 22 -50.40 9.22 18.88
CA ASP A 22 -50.86 9.29 17.48
C ASP A 22 -51.64 8.04 17.04
N GLY A 23 -51.57 6.97 17.82
CA GLY A 23 -52.23 5.69 17.52
C GLY A 23 -51.26 4.63 17.01
N GLY A 24 -51.73 3.38 17.03
CA GLY A 24 -50.92 2.23 16.65
C GLY A 24 -49.67 2.02 17.50
N GLY A 25 -49.69 2.48 18.75
CA GLY A 25 -48.56 2.44 19.68
C GLY A 25 -47.58 3.63 19.54
N MET A 26 -47.73 4.48 18.52
CA MET A 26 -46.87 5.65 18.33
C MET A 26 -47.33 6.84 19.18
N PHE A 27 -46.37 7.60 19.70
CA PHE A 27 -46.58 8.84 20.43
C PHE A 27 -45.38 9.79 20.29
N LEU A 28 -45.63 11.09 20.45
CA LEU A 28 -44.61 12.10 20.64
C LEU A 28 -44.33 12.22 22.14
N LEU A 29 -43.07 12.02 22.54
CA LEU A 29 -42.60 12.28 23.89
C LEU A 29 -42.00 13.69 23.94
N VAL A 30 -42.63 14.59 24.69
CA VAL A 30 -42.11 15.93 24.96
C VAL A 30 -41.44 15.90 26.32
N ASN A 31 -40.12 16.04 26.33
CA ASN A 31 -39.33 16.02 27.57
C ASN A 31 -39.35 17.41 28.25
N PRO A 32 -39.08 17.48 29.58
CA PRO A 32 -39.00 18.75 30.30
C PRO A 32 -37.97 19.74 29.73
N ASN A 33 -36.90 19.24 29.11
CA ASN A 33 -35.89 20.04 28.44
C ASN A 33 -36.30 20.56 27.03
N GLY A 34 -37.56 20.36 26.62
CA GLY A 34 -38.07 20.79 25.32
C GLY A 34 -37.77 19.85 24.14
N SER A 35 -36.94 18.80 24.34
CA SER A 35 -36.69 17.81 23.28
C SER A 35 -37.94 16.97 22.98
N ARG A 36 -38.20 16.72 21.69
CA ARG A 36 -39.40 16.05 21.20
C ARG A 36 -39.05 14.81 20.40
N TRP A 37 -39.43 13.64 20.91
CA TRP A 37 -39.02 12.35 20.34
C TRP A 37 -40.22 11.53 19.88
N TRP A 38 -40.17 11.06 18.63
CA TRP A 38 -41.12 10.07 18.14
C TRP A 38 -40.79 8.70 18.73
N ARG A 39 -41.77 8.08 19.37
CA ARG A 39 -41.61 6.80 20.05
C ARG A 39 -42.73 5.84 19.66
N LEU A 40 -42.39 4.57 19.53
CA LEU A 40 -43.34 3.48 19.33
C LEU A 40 -43.27 2.53 20.52
N LYS A 41 -44.40 2.37 21.21
CA LYS A 41 -44.61 1.35 22.24
C LYS A 41 -45.17 0.10 21.59
N TYR A 42 -44.53 -1.05 21.80
CA TYR A 42 -44.94 -2.33 21.22
C TYR A 42 -44.67 -3.48 22.18
N ARG A 43 -45.19 -4.67 21.86
CA ARG A 43 -44.87 -5.91 22.57
C ARG A 43 -44.24 -6.91 21.61
N TYR A 44 -43.24 -7.63 22.09
CA TYR A 44 -42.60 -8.73 21.39
C TYR A 44 -42.34 -9.87 22.38
N LEU A 45 -42.79 -11.08 22.06
CA LEU A 45 -42.72 -12.26 22.94
C LEU A 45 -43.18 -11.97 24.39
N GLY A 46 -44.34 -11.32 24.53
CA GLY A 46 -44.93 -10.97 25.83
C GLY A 46 -44.27 -9.81 26.59
N LYS A 47 -43.11 -9.30 26.13
CA LYS A 47 -42.41 -8.18 26.77
C LYS A 47 -42.74 -6.85 26.09
N GLU A 48 -43.01 -5.84 26.91
CA GLU A 48 -43.21 -4.47 26.45
C GLU A 48 -41.86 -3.81 26.12
N LYS A 49 -41.77 -3.19 24.95
CA LYS A 49 -40.57 -2.50 24.44
C LYS A 49 -40.94 -1.16 23.83
N GLN A 50 -39.93 -0.30 23.70
CA GLN A 50 -40.08 1.03 23.11
C GLN A 50 -39.00 1.28 22.04
N LEU A 51 -39.41 1.66 20.84
CA LEU A 51 -38.55 1.99 19.70
C LEU A 51 -38.51 3.51 19.49
N SER A 52 -37.32 4.07 19.22
CA SER A 52 -37.20 5.45 18.74
C SER A 52 -37.54 5.52 17.25
N LEU A 53 -38.36 6.46 16.82
CA LEU A 53 -38.63 6.70 15.39
C LEU A 53 -37.96 7.98 14.88
N GLY A 54 -37.31 8.75 15.76
CA GLY A 54 -36.58 9.97 15.44
C GLY A 54 -36.95 11.16 16.32
N THR A 55 -36.42 12.31 15.98
CA THR A 55 -36.51 13.59 16.71
C THR A 55 -37.33 14.58 15.88
N TYR A 56 -38.25 15.30 16.50
CA TYR A 56 -38.95 16.42 15.86
C TYR A 56 -38.13 17.71 16.05
N PRO A 57 -37.96 18.57 15.02
CA PRO A 57 -38.63 18.55 13.71
C PRO A 57 -37.90 17.78 12.59
N GLU A 58 -36.70 17.23 12.83
CA GLU A 58 -35.89 16.52 11.81
C GLU A 58 -36.65 15.37 11.14
N VAL A 59 -37.52 14.69 11.88
CA VAL A 59 -38.45 13.68 11.39
C VAL A 59 -39.86 14.24 11.48
N SER A 60 -40.50 14.38 10.32
CA SER A 60 -41.87 14.89 10.23
C SER A 60 -42.87 13.89 10.82
N LEU A 61 -44.09 14.34 11.11
CA LEU A 61 -45.18 13.43 11.54
C LEU A 61 -45.44 12.33 10.50
N LYS A 62 -45.33 12.66 9.21
CA LYS A 62 -45.50 11.71 8.11
C LYS A 62 -44.40 10.64 8.15
N ASP A 63 -43.13 11.05 8.20
CA ASP A 63 -42.01 10.10 8.25
C ASP A 63 -42.05 9.24 9.52
N ALA A 64 -42.52 9.79 10.64
CA ALA A 64 -42.72 9.03 11.86
C ALA A 64 -43.80 7.94 11.70
N ARG A 65 -44.91 8.25 11.00
CA ARG A 65 -45.96 7.26 10.67
C ARG A 65 -45.44 6.18 9.72
N ASP A 66 -44.66 6.55 8.70
CA ASP A 66 -44.07 5.59 7.77
C ASP A 66 -43.11 4.62 8.50
N ARG A 67 -42.24 5.16 9.39
CA ARG A 67 -41.35 4.35 10.24
C ARG A 67 -42.11 3.48 11.23
N ARG A 68 -43.26 3.93 11.75
CA ARG A 68 -44.16 3.12 12.61
C ARG A 68 -44.69 1.93 11.82
N ASP A 69 -45.19 2.17 10.62
CA ASP A 69 -45.84 1.13 9.82
C ASP A 69 -44.83 0.07 9.36
N GLU A 70 -43.61 0.48 9.03
CA GLU A 70 -42.50 -0.44 8.78
C GLU A 70 -42.14 -1.30 10.01
N ALA A 71 -42.02 -0.69 11.19
CA ALA A 71 -41.76 -1.43 12.43
C ALA A 71 -42.91 -2.41 12.77
N ARG A 72 -44.16 -2.06 12.44
CA ARG A 72 -45.32 -2.94 12.61
C ARG A 72 -45.32 -4.11 11.63
N LYS A 73 -44.87 -3.92 10.39
CA LYS A 73 -44.67 -5.03 9.43
C LYS A 73 -43.63 -6.02 9.94
N GLN A 74 -42.51 -5.53 10.47
CA GLN A 74 -41.48 -6.37 11.08
C GLN A 74 -42.04 -7.20 12.24
N LEU A 75 -42.83 -6.58 13.12
CA LEU A 75 -43.50 -7.29 14.22
C LEU A 75 -44.49 -8.34 13.73
N ALA A 76 -45.26 -8.06 12.66
CA ALA A 76 -46.18 -9.03 12.07
C ALA A 76 -45.44 -10.25 11.49
N ASN A 77 -44.21 -10.07 11.03
CA ASN A 77 -43.33 -11.14 10.55
C ASN A 77 -42.52 -11.81 11.68
N GLY A 78 -42.82 -11.52 12.95
CA GLY A 78 -42.10 -12.11 14.09
C GLY A 78 -40.69 -11.57 14.30
N ILE A 79 -40.34 -10.40 13.75
CA ILE A 79 -39.02 -9.77 13.90
C ILE A 79 -39.12 -8.63 14.92
N ASP A 80 -38.20 -8.60 15.90
CA ASP A 80 -38.06 -7.46 16.82
C ASP A 80 -37.41 -6.25 16.10
N PRO A 81 -38.11 -5.12 15.91
CA PRO A 81 -37.59 -3.97 15.18
C PRO A 81 -36.37 -3.30 15.83
N SER A 82 -36.26 -3.40 17.17
CA SER A 82 -35.12 -2.84 17.90
C SER A 82 -33.86 -3.68 17.67
N GLU A 83 -33.98 -5.00 17.77
CA GLU A 83 -32.87 -5.92 17.50
C GLU A 83 -32.49 -5.91 16.03
N HIS A 84 -33.46 -5.86 15.11
CA HIS A 84 -33.19 -5.74 13.68
C HIS A 84 -32.40 -4.45 13.35
N ARG A 85 -32.81 -3.30 13.92
CA ARG A 85 -32.06 -2.04 13.74
C ARG A 85 -30.67 -2.10 14.37
N LYS A 86 -30.53 -2.72 15.54
CA LYS A 86 -29.24 -2.92 16.20
C LYS A 86 -28.32 -3.80 15.35
N ALA A 87 -28.83 -4.90 14.82
CA ALA A 87 -28.13 -5.80 13.90
C ALA A 87 -27.70 -5.07 12.62
N GLN A 88 -28.57 -4.27 12.01
CA GLN A 88 -28.21 -3.44 10.86
C GLN A 88 -27.10 -2.42 11.20
N LYS A 89 -27.20 -1.73 12.34
CA LYS A 89 -26.16 -0.78 12.76
C LYS A 89 -24.83 -1.48 13.06
N SER A 90 -24.85 -2.62 13.76
CA SER A 90 -23.67 -3.44 14.01
C SER A 90 -23.07 -3.99 12.72
N ALA A 91 -23.89 -4.39 11.74
CA ALA A 91 -23.42 -4.81 10.43
C ALA A 91 -22.73 -3.67 9.67
N VAL A 92 -23.26 -2.44 9.74
CA VAL A 92 -22.61 -1.26 9.13
C VAL A 92 -21.27 -0.95 9.80
N VAL A 93 -21.19 -0.99 11.13
CA VAL A 93 -19.94 -0.76 11.87
C VAL A 93 -18.92 -1.86 11.56
N ALA A 94 -19.32 -3.14 11.64
CA ALA A 94 -18.49 -4.27 11.29
C ALA A 94 -18.05 -4.23 9.81
N SER A 95 -18.89 -3.74 8.90
CA SER A 95 -18.54 -3.57 7.48
C SER A 95 -17.44 -2.51 7.28
N THR A 96 -17.40 -1.49 8.15
CA THR A 96 -16.42 -0.41 8.10
C THR A 96 -15.09 -0.86 8.73
N GLU A 97 -15.13 -1.56 9.86
CA GLU A 97 -13.94 -2.14 10.51
C GLU A 97 -13.32 -3.29 9.70
N ASN A 98 -14.14 -4.07 9.00
CA ASN A 98 -13.69 -5.15 8.13
C ASN A 98 -13.50 -4.71 6.67
N ALA A 99 -13.48 -3.41 6.39
CA ALA A 99 -13.21 -2.91 5.06
C ALA A 99 -11.80 -3.33 4.61
N PHE A 100 -11.64 -3.69 3.33
CA PHE A 100 -10.37 -4.19 2.80
C PHE A 100 -9.20 -3.24 3.08
N GLU A 101 -9.41 -1.93 2.93
CA GLU A 101 -8.36 -0.93 3.19
C GLU A 101 -7.95 -0.90 4.65
N VAL A 102 -8.89 -0.98 5.59
CA VAL A 102 -8.60 -0.99 7.03
C VAL A 102 -7.73 -2.20 7.37
N VAL A 103 -8.13 -3.38 6.93
CA VAL A 103 -7.39 -4.63 7.16
C VAL A 103 -6.04 -4.61 6.44
N ALA A 104 -5.95 -4.03 5.25
CA ALA A 104 -4.70 -3.89 4.52
C ALA A 104 -3.70 -2.94 5.22
N ARG A 105 -4.18 -1.85 5.83
CA ARG A 105 -3.34 -0.93 6.60
C ARG A 105 -2.87 -1.53 7.91
N GLU A 106 -3.74 -2.26 8.62
CA GLU A 106 -3.38 -3.02 9.83
C GLU A 106 -2.32 -4.09 9.51
N TRP A 107 -2.51 -4.84 8.42
CA TRP A 107 -1.51 -5.78 7.90
C TRP A 107 -0.19 -5.07 7.58
N TYR A 108 -0.26 -3.95 6.86
CA TYR A 108 0.93 -3.20 6.48
C TYR A 108 1.71 -2.72 7.71
N GLU A 109 1.05 -2.13 8.70
CA GLU A 109 1.70 -1.65 9.93
C GLU A 109 2.41 -2.79 10.68
N LYS A 110 1.75 -3.94 10.81
CA LYS A 110 2.31 -5.11 11.50
C LYS A 110 3.58 -5.66 10.84
N TYR A 111 3.60 -5.76 9.51
CA TYR A 111 4.68 -6.46 8.80
C TYR A 111 5.74 -5.52 8.20
N SER A 112 5.42 -4.24 7.98
CA SER A 112 6.35 -3.28 7.36
C SER A 112 7.61 -3.00 8.17
N GLN A 113 7.56 -3.18 9.50
CA GLN A 113 8.70 -2.99 10.39
C GLN A 113 9.89 -3.93 10.05
N ALA A 114 9.61 -5.10 9.49
CA ALA A 114 10.64 -6.06 9.07
C ALA A 114 11.15 -5.81 7.64
N TRP A 115 10.55 -4.87 6.91
CA TRP A 115 10.88 -4.62 5.51
C TRP A 115 11.83 -3.42 5.38
N ALA A 116 12.62 -3.43 4.31
CA ALA A 116 13.36 -2.23 3.93
C ALA A 116 12.37 -1.08 3.63
N PRO A 117 12.62 0.18 4.04
CA PRO A 117 11.68 1.29 3.87
C PRO A 117 11.17 1.47 2.44
N GLY A 118 12.06 1.35 1.44
CA GLY A 118 11.68 1.46 0.03
C GLY A 118 10.86 0.27 -0.50
N HIS A 119 10.92 -0.89 0.16
CA HIS A 119 10.04 -2.01 -0.17
C HIS A 119 8.63 -1.79 0.39
N ALA A 120 8.55 -1.33 1.64
CA ALA A 120 7.30 -1.01 2.31
C ALA A 120 6.53 0.09 1.54
N ASP A 121 7.20 1.20 1.20
CA ASP A 121 6.61 2.29 0.42
C ASP A 121 6.04 1.82 -0.94
N LYS A 122 6.75 0.94 -1.66
CA LYS A 122 6.27 0.35 -2.92
C LYS A 122 5.01 -0.50 -2.74
N ILE A 123 4.87 -1.21 -1.61
CA ILE A 123 3.71 -2.05 -1.34
C ILE A 123 2.49 -1.17 -1.09
N ILE A 124 2.58 -0.22 -0.14
CA ILE A 124 1.43 0.58 0.25
C ILE A 124 0.97 1.49 -0.89
N ARG A 125 1.89 2.15 -1.62
CA ARG A 125 1.53 2.98 -2.77
C ARG A 125 0.81 2.21 -3.87
N ARG A 126 1.18 0.95 -4.09
CA ARG A 126 0.48 0.09 -5.05
C ARG A 126 -0.96 -0.16 -4.60
N LEU A 127 -1.17 -0.49 -3.33
CA LEU A 127 -2.51 -0.69 -2.79
C LEU A 127 -3.35 0.60 -2.87
N GLU A 128 -2.79 1.74 -2.46
CA GLU A 128 -3.45 3.04 -2.48
C GLU A 128 -3.84 3.51 -3.89
N ARG A 129 -2.95 3.31 -4.86
CA ARG A 129 -3.19 3.76 -6.24
C ARG A 129 -4.10 2.80 -7.02
N ASP A 130 -3.88 1.50 -6.84
CA ASP A 130 -4.41 0.51 -7.78
C ASP A 130 -5.51 -0.39 -7.19
N VAL A 131 -5.69 -0.43 -5.86
CA VAL A 131 -6.60 -1.36 -5.19
C VAL A 131 -7.67 -0.66 -4.35
N PHE A 132 -7.26 0.18 -3.39
CA PHE A 132 -8.17 0.87 -2.46
C PHE A 132 -9.27 1.71 -3.15
N PRO A 133 -9.01 2.41 -4.27
CA PRO A 133 -10.05 3.18 -4.94
C PRO A 133 -11.25 2.34 -5.42
N TRP A 134 -11.05 1.03 -5.59
CA TRP A 134 -12.05 0.13 -6.16
C TRP A 134 -12.73 -0.76 -5.12
N ILE A 135 -11.97 -1.31 -4.18
CA ILE A 135 -12.49 -2.25 -3.16
C ILE A 135 -12.15 -1.86 -1.73
N GLY A 136 -11.48 -0.73 -1.48
CA GLY A 136 -11.01 -0.35 -0.15
C GLY A 136 -12.12 -0.31 0.91
N LYS A 137 -13.32 0.15 0.50
CA LYS A 137 -14.51 0.23 1.36
C LYS A 137 -15.35 -1.06 1.41
N ARG A 138 -15.04 -2.05 0.58
CA ARG A 138 -15.79 -3.32 0.56
C ARG A 138 -15.38 -4.17 1.77
N PRO A 139 -16.33 -4.83 2.47
CA PRO A 139 -15.99 -5.79 3.51
C PRO A 139 -15.12 -6.90 2.94
N ILE A 140 -13.96 -7.16 3.55
CA ILE A 140 -12.97 -8.09 3.02
C ILE A 140 -13.52 -9.51 2.82
N GLY A 141 -14.40 -9.96 3.71
CA GLY A 141 -15.04 -11.28 3.62
C GLY A 141 -16.06 -11.42 2.48
N GLU A 142 -16.52 -10.32 1.88
CA GLU A 142 -17.50 -10.31 0.78
C GLU A 142 -16.84 -10.17 -0.61
N ILE A 143 -15.53 -9.90 -0.67
CA ILE A 143 -14.84 -9.66 -1.94
C ILE A 143 -14.66 -10.99 -2.67
N THR A 144 -15.24 -11.07 -3.86
CA THR A 144 -15.21 -12.26 -4.71
C THR A 144 -14.00 -12.29 -5.64
N ALA A 145 -13.62 -13.47 -6.13
CA ALA A 145 -12.54 -13.61 -7.11
C ALA A 145 -12.80 -12.80 -8.42
N PRO A 146 -14.01 -12.79 -9.00
CA PRO A 146 -14.32 -11.96 -10.17
C PRO A 146 -14.18 -10.44 -9.89
N GLU A 147 -14.62 -9.97 -8.72
CA GLU A 147 -14.43 -8.57 -8.32
C GLU A 147 -12.95 -8.20 -8.25
N LEU A 148 -12.13 -9.04 -7.62
CA LEU A 148 -10.68 -8.83 -7.53
C LEU A 148 -10.03 -8.87 -8.92
N LEU A 149 -10.41 -9.82 -9.78
CA LEU A 149 -9.89 -9.93 -11.14
C LEU A 149 -10.18 -8.69 -11.97
N ALA A 150 -11.36 -8.09 -11.83
CA ALA A 150 -11.73 -6.86 -12.55
C ALA A 150 -10.74 -5.72 -12.25
N ILE A 151 -10.30 -5.58 -11.00
CA ILE A 151 -9.32 -4.57 -10.58
C ILE A 151 -7.95 -4.85 -11.19
N LEU A 152 -7.51 -6.11 -11.12
CA LEU A 152 -6.21 -6.51 -11.64
C LEU A 152 -6.12 -6.32 -13.16
N ARG A 153 -7.22 -6.58 -13.88
CA ARG A 153 -7.35 -6.29 -15.31
C ARG A 153 -7.28 -4.80 -15.64
N ARG A 154 -7.71 -3.90 -14.74
CA ARG A 154 -7.51 -2.44 -14.92
C ARG A 154 -6.05 -2.03 -14.77
N ILE A 155 -5.26 -2.76 -13.98
CA ILE A 155 -3.82 -2.55 -13.88
C ILE A 155 -3.15 -3.04 -15.16
N GLU A 156 -3.53 -4.22 -15.61
CA GLU A 156 -3.03 -4.84 -16.83
C GLU A 156 -3.35 -4.01 -18.08
N SER A 157 -4.58 -3.49 -18.22
CA SER A 157 -5.00 -2.72 -19.39
C SER A 157 -4.23 -1.41 -19.58
N ARG A 158 -3.58 -0.92 -18.53
CA ARG A 158 -2.63 0.22 -18.59
C ARG A 158 -1.23 -0.18 -19.10
N GLY A 159 -1.03 -1.45 -19.47
CA GLY A 159 0.26 -2.03 -19.85
C GLY A 159 1.14 -2.44 -18.66
N ALA A 160 0.67 -2.27 -17.42
CA ALA A 160 1.47 -2.50 -16.21
C ALA A 160 1.37 -3.96 -15.72
N ILE A 161 1.73 -4.92 -16.58
CA ILE A 161 1.55 -6.37 -16.34
C ILE A 161 2.27 -6.83 -15.06
N GLU A 162 3.55 -6.49 -14.85
CA GLU A 162 4.22 -6.89 -13.60
C GLU A 162 3.52 -6.28 -12.37
N THR A 163 3.02 -5.05 -12.50
CA THR A 163 2.31 -4.40 -11.38
C THR A 163 1.01 -5.12 -11.03
N SER A 164 0.28 -5.67 -12.00
CA SER A 164 -0.94 -6.44 -11.73
C SER A 164 -0.63 -7.72 -10.94
N HIS A 165 0.40 -8.47 -11.34
CA HIS A 165 0.87 -9.66 -10.60
C HIS A 165 1.31 -9.31 -9.17
N ARG A 166 2.05 -8.21 -9.01
CA ARG A 166 2.48 -7.74 -7.69
C ARG A 166 1.33 -7.24 -6.83
N ALA A 167 0.28 -6.67 -7.44
CA ALA A 167 -0.94 -6.29 -6.73
C ALA A 167 -1.69 -7.54 -6.24
N LEU A 168 -1.86 -8.57 -7.09
CA LEU A 168 -2.45 -9.85 -6.71
C LEU A 168 -1.69 -10.50 -5.53
N GLN A 169 -0.36 -10.51 -5.58
CA GLN A 169 0.47 -11.03 -4.48
C GLN A 169 0.27 -10.26 -3.18
N ASN A 170 0.17 -8.93 -3.24
CA ASN A 170 -0.10 -8.10 -2.07
C ASN A 170 -1.51 -8.36 -1.51
N CYS A 171 -2.52 -8.39 -2.38
CA CYS A 171 -3.90 -8.71 -1.98
C CYS A 171 -3.96 -10.07 -1.29
N GLY A 172 -3.31 -11.11 -1.82
CA GLY A 172 -3.29 -12.43 -1.18
C GLY A 172 -2.60 -12.45 0.19
N ARG A 173 -1.66 -11.54 0.46
CA ARG A 173 -1.11 -11.36 1.81
C ARG A 173 -2.13 -10.73 2.76
N VAL A 174 -2.87 -9.73 2.29
CA VAL A 174 -3.95 -9.08 3.04
C VAL A 174 -5.10 -10.06 3.34
N PHE A 175 -5.55 -10.83 2.36
CA PHE A 175 -6.59 -11.83 2.55
C PHE A 175 -6.17 -12.93 3.53
N ARG A 176 -4.95 -13.47 3.41
CA ARG A 176 -4.46 -14.45 4.39
C ARG A 176 -4.36 -13.88 5.80
N TYR A 177 -3.99 -12.60 5.93
CA TYR A 177 -4.04 -11.91 7.22
C TYR A 177 -5.48 -11.81 7.76
N ALA A 178 -6.44 -11.44 6.90
CA ALA A 178 -7.86 -11.39 7.26
C ALA A 178 -8.43 -12.75 7.69
N VAL A 179 -8.00 -13.83 7.03
CA VAL A 179 -8.35 -15.20 7.42
C VAL A 179 -7.78 -15.52 8.81
N ALA A 180 -6.51 -15.21 9.04
CA ALA A 180 -5.87 -15.45 10.33
C ALA A 180 -6.50 -14.65 11.49
N THR A 181 -7.13 -13.50 11.21
CA THR A 181 -7.83 -12.68 12.21
C THR A 181 -9.35 -12.89 12.23
N GLY A 182 -9.87 -13.89 11.51
CA GLY A 182 -11.30 -14.24 11.50
C GLY A 182 -12.21 -13.24 10.77
N ARG A 183 -11.64 -12.32 9.98
CA ARG A 183 -12.39 -11.31 9.20
C ARG A 183 -12.76 -11.79 7.79
N ALA A 184 -12.17 -12.89 7.34
CA ALA A 184 -12.52 -13.57 6.10
C ALA A 184 -12.45 -15.09 6.29
N VAL A 185 -13.22 -15.85 5.51
CA VAL A 185 -13.19 -17.32 5.57
C VAL A 185 -12.13 -17.89 4.62
N ARG A 186 -11.80 -17.18 3.53
CA ARG A 186 -10.92 -17.67 2.47
C ARG A 186 -10.20 -16.54 1.74
N ASP A 187 -9.02 -16.85 1.18
CA ASP A 187 -8.31 -16.02 0.21
C ASP A 187 -8.75 -16.36 -1.24
N PRO A 188 -9.43 -15.45 -1.96
CA PRO A 188 -9.85 -15.68 -3.35
C PRO A 188 -8.71 -15.56 -4.37
N CYS A 189 -7.52 -15.09 -3.98
CA CYS A 189 -6.40 -14.86 -4.91
C CYS A 189 -5.89 -16.14 -5.57
N GLY A 190 -6.03 -17.29 -4.90
CA GLY A 190 -5.64 -18.59 -5.43
C GLY A 190 -6.39 -18.98 -6.72
N ASP A 191 -7.66 -18.58 -6.83
CA ASP A 191 -8.53 -18.87 -7.98
C ASP A 191 -8.13 -18.07 -9.22
N LEU A 192 -7.34 -17.02 -9.04
CA LEU A 192 -6.92 -16.12 -10.12
C LEU A 192 -5.58 -16.54 -10.74
N ARG A 193 -5.04 -17.70 -10.37
CA ARG A 193 -3.81 -18.22 -10.97
C ARG A 193 -4.03 -18.44 -12.48
N GLY A 194 -3.18 -17.81 -13.29
CA GLY A 194 -3.28 -17.87 -14.76
C GLY A 194 -4.35 -16.95 -15.37
N ALA A 195 -5.12 -16.21 -14.56
CA ALA A 195 -6.16 -15.30 -15.07
C ALA A 195 -5.59 -13.98 -15.63
N LEU A 196 -4.35 -13.65 -15.29
CA LEU A 196 -3.61 -12.48 -15.79
C LEU A 196 -2.64 -12.89 -16.90
N THR A 197 -2.41 -11.97 -17.83
CA THR A 197 -1.41 -12.11 -18.89
C THR A 197 -0.06 -12.44 -18.26
N PRO A 198 0.63 -13.49 -18.72
CA PRO A 198 1.97 -13.82 -18.24
C PRO A 198 2.93 -12.65 -18.42
N VAL A 199 3.73 -12.37 -17.40
CA VAL A 199 4.87 -11.44 -17.56
C VAL A 199 5.85 -12.11 -18.50
N LYS A 200 6.10 -11.49 -19.66
CA LYS A 200 7.22 -11.91 -20.52
C LYS A 200 8.51 -11.54 -19.81
N GLU A 201 9.17 -12.52 -19.21
CA GLU A 201 10.48 -12.33 -18.62
C GLU A 201 11.46 -11.87 -19.71
N ARG A 202 11.92 -10.63 -19.58
CA ARG A 202 13.06 -10.14 -20.34
C ARG A 202 14.24 -10.20 -19.40
N HIS A 203 15.09 -11.21 -19.55
CA HIS A 203 16.35 -11.23 -18.84
C HIS A 203 17.13 -9.95 -19.16
N HIS A 204 17.76 -9.39 -18.13
CA HIS A 204 18.66 -8.27 -18.35
C HIS A 204 19.82 -8.76 -19.23
N ALA A 205 20.04 -8.07 -20.35
CA ALA A 205 21.13 -8.39 -21.25
C ALA A 205 22.48 -8.17 -20.55
N SER A 206 23.34 -9.18 -20.61
CA SER A 206 24.70 -9.17 -20.10
C SER A 206 25.66 -9.33 -21.27
N ILE A 207 26.71 -8.51 -21.33
CA ILE A 207 27.79 -8.74 -22.29
C ILE A 207 28.63 -9.91 -21.78
N THR A 208 28.53 -11.05 -22.46
CA THR A 208 29.27 -12.27 -22.11
C THR A 208 30.42 -12.56 -23.07
N GLU A 209 30.38 -12.01 -24.28
CA GLU A 209 31.44 -12.19 -25.29
C GLU A 209 32.72 -11.43 -24.91
N PRO A 210 33.88 -12.09 -24.76
CA PRO A 210 35.13 -11.44 -24.33
C PRO A 210 35.55 -10.24 -25.20
N LYS A 211 35.36 -10.32 -26.53
CA LYS A 211 35.68 -9.21 -27.44
C LYS A 211 34.85 -7.96 -27.12
N ARG A 212 33.55 -8.13 -26.87
CA ARG A 212 32.62 -7.05 -26.53
C ARG A 212 32.83 -6.53 -25.11
N VAL A 213 33.23 -7.39 -24.18
CA VAL A 213 33.70 -6.93 -22.86
C VAL A 213 34.92 -6.02 -23.04
N GLY A 214 35.88 -6.40 -23.88
CA GLY A 214 37.02 -5.54 -24.22
C GLY A 214 36.63 -4.20 -24.84
N GLU A 215 35.61 -4.17 -25.71
CA GLU A 215 35.07 -2.92 -26.28
C GLU A 215 34.44 -2.03 -25.20
N LEU A 216 33.70 -2.62 -24.26
CA LEU A 216 33.14 -1.91 -23.12
C LEU A 216 34.25 -1.32 -22.23
N MET A 217 35.28 -2.11 -21.91
CA MET A 217 36.40 -1.63 -21.09
C MET A 217 37.11 -0.44 -21.74
N ARG A 218 37.40 -0.51 -23.05
CA ARG A 218 37.97 0.62 -23.80
C ARG A 218 37.05 1.85 -23.82
N ALA A 219 35.74 1.64 -23.94
CA ALA A 219 34.78 2.74 -23.89
C ALA A 219 34.73 3.40 -22.49
N ILE A 220 34.86 2.62 -21.42
CA ILE A 220 34.96 3.12 -20.04
C ILE A 220 36.24 3.93 -19.84
N GLU A 221 37.38 3.44 -20.33
CA GLU A 221 38.66 4.15 -20.27
C GLU A 221 38.60 5.51 -20.98
N GLY A 222 37.94 5.56 -22.13
CA GLY A 222 37.70 6.79 -22.92
C GLY A 222 36.59 7.70 -22.39
N TYR A 223 35.99 7.41 -21.23
CA TYR A 223 34.92 8.25 -20.67
C TYR A 223 35.46 9.60 -20.18
N ASN A 224 35.02 10.68 -20.83
CA ASN A 224 35.45 12.07 -20.55
C ASN A 224 34.52 12.84 -19.59
N GLY A 225 33.73 12.14 -18.77
CA GLY A 225 32.88 12.79 -17.77
C GLY A 225 33.60 13.06 -16.44
N ALA A 226 32.85 13.41 -15.40
CA ALA A 226 33.40 13.71 -14.08
C ALA A 226 34.24 12.55 -13.50
N LEU A 227 35.39 12.88 -12.91
CA LEU A 227 36.37 11.93 -12.34
C LEU A 227 35.70 10.86 -11.47
N ILE A 228 34.87 11.25 -10.50
CA ILE A 228 34.18 10.34 -9.59
C ILE A 228 33.31 9.31 -10.35
N THR A 229 32.67 9.72 -11.45
CA THR A 229 31.87 8.82 -12.28
C THR A 229 32.75 7.91 -13.13
N LYS A 230 33.89 8.41 -13.62
CA LYS A 230 34.89 7.63 -14.35
C LYS A 230 35.47 6.52 -13.46
N CYS A 231 35.89 6.84 -12.24
CA CYS A 231 36.39 5.87 -11.27
C CYS A 231 35.32 4.82 -10.92
N ALA A 232 34.06 5.24 -10.72
CA ALA A 232 32.96 4.29 -10.46
C ALA A 232 32.72 3.32 -11.62
N LEU A 233 32.80 3.80 -12.87
CA LEU A 233 32.69 2.96 -14.06
C LEU A 233 33.85 1.97 -14.17
N GLY A 234 35.08 2.40 -13.87
CA GLY A 234 36.27 1.55 -13.92
C GLY A 234 36.30 0.48 -12.82
N LEU A 235 35.82 0.83 -11.61
CA LEU A 235 35.80 -0.10 -10.47
C LEU A 235 34.68 -1.15 -10.55
N ALA A 236 33.53 -0.81 -11.13
CA ALA A 236 32.40 -1.74 -11.26
C ALA A 236 32.78 -3.12 -11.87
N PRO A 237 33.48 -3.20 -13.01
CA PRO A 237 33.90 -4.47 -13.61
C PRO A 237 35.10 -5.14 -12.92
N LEU A 238 35.79 -4.45 -12.00
CA LEU A 238 36.91 -5.04 -11.25
C LEU A 238 36.45 -5.69 -9.95
N LEU A 239 35.39 -5.14 -9.33
CA LEU A 239 34.95 -5.54 -8.00
C LEU A 239 33.71 -6.44 -8.00
N PHE A 240 32.89 -6.41 -9.06
CA PHE A 240 31.67 -7.22 -9.22
C PHE A 240 30.65 -7.12 -8.06
N VAL A 241 30.75 -6.08 -7.24
CA VAL A 241 29.77 -5.78 -6.19
C VAL A 241 28.47 -5.22 -6.77
N ARG A 242 27.39 -5.25 -5.99
CA ARG A 242 26.13 -4.62 -6.42
C ARG A 242 26.32 -3.12 -6.57
N PRO A 243 25.65 -2.43 -7.52
CA PRO A 243 25.77 -0.98 -7.68
C PRO A 243 25.43 -0.19 -6.40
N GLY A 244 24.47 -0.71 -5.62
CA GLY A 244 24.09 -0.12 -4.35
C GLY A 244 25.20 -0.23 -3.28
N GLU A 245 26.01 -1.29 -3.33
CA GLU A 245 27.18 -1.48 -2.47
C GLU A 245 28.30 -0.53 -2.90
N LEU A 246 28.64 -0.51 -4.20
CA LEU A 246 29.68 0.36 -4.76
C LEU A 246 29.40 1.84 -4.49
N ARG A 247 28.22 2.34 -4.89
CA ARG A 247 27.94 3.78 -4.82
C ARG A 247 27.88 4.31 -3.39
N LYS A 248 27.57 3.46 -2.41
CA LYS A 248 27.44 3.82 -0.99
C LYS A 248 28.71 3.50 -0.19
N ALA A 249 29.77 3.03 -0.85
CA ALA A 249 31.03 2.69 -0.21
C ALA A 249 31.60 3.88 0.57
N GLU A 250 32.10 3.60 1.77
CA GLU A 250 32.72 4.58 2.66
C GLU A 250 34.23 4.32 2.73
N TRP A 251 35.04 5.38 2.83
CA TRP A 251 36.51 5.22 2.86
C TRP A 251 36.98 4.36 4.03
N SER A 252 36.28 4.40 5.16
CA SER A 252 36.54 3.57 6.34
C SER A 252 36.35 2.07 6.12
N GLU A 253 35.80 1.65 4.98
CA GLU A 253 35.64 0.24 4.61
C GLU A 253 36.85 -0.31 3.84
N PHE A 254 37.74 0.54 3.36
CA PHE A 254 38.89 0.14 2.53
C PHE A 254 40.17 0.08 3.35
N GLU A 255 40.85 -1.06 3.26
CA GLU A 255 42.24 -1.23 3.64
C GLU A 255 43.05 -1.25 2.33
N LEU A 256 43.60 -0.10 1.95
CA LEU A 256 44.31 0.06 0.67
C LEU A 256 45.72 -0.56 0.67
N ASP A 257 46.34 -0.74 1.84
CA ASP A 257 47.68 -1.33 1.98
C ASP A 257 47.59 -2.86 2.01
N GLY A 258 46.58 -3.39 2.72
CA GLY A 258 46.17 -4.79 2.73
C GLY A 258 45.37 -5.22 1.50
N ALA A 259 45.07 -4.31 0.57
CA ALA A 259 44.35 -4.56 -0.67
C ALA A 259 42.97 -5.21 -0.49
N GLU A 260 42.17 -4.69 0.46
CA GLU A 260 40.86 -5.23 0.79
C GLU A 260 39.78 -4.14 0.91
N TRP A 261 38.57 -4.46 0.46
CA TRP A 261 37.37 -3.71 0.82
C TRP A 261 36.44 -4.57 1.67
N ARG A 262 36.18 -4.14 2.91
CA ARG A 262 35.45 -4.88 3.92
C ARG A 262 34.05 -4.28 4.12
N ILE A 263 33.06 -4.80 3.38
CA ILE A 263 31.68 -4.32 3.43
C ILE A 263 31.01 -4.83 4.71
N PRO A 264 30.53 -3.95 5.61
CA PRO A 264 29.93 -4.37 6.87
C PRO A 264 28.61 -5.14 6.69
N ALA A 265 28.37 -6.13 7.56
CA ALA A 265 27.14 -6.92 7.60
C ALA A 265 25.85 -6.08 7.57
N LYS A 266 25.82 -4.93 8.26
CA LYS A 266 24.68 -3.99 8.28
C LYS A 266 24.28 -3.44 6.91
N ARG A 267 25.20 -3.46 5.93
CA ARG A 267 24.96 -3.01 4.54
C ARG A 267 24.64 -4.17 3.60
N MET A 268 24.91 -5.41 4.02
CA MET A 268 24.72 -6.60 3.20
C MET A 268 23.32 -7.16 3.36
N LYS A 269 22.72 -7.57 2.24
CA LYS A 269 21.40 -8.22 2.23
C LYS A 269 21.39 -9.53 3.04
N ALA A 270 22.50 -10.26 3.01
CA ALA A 270 22.69 -11.52 3.74
C ALA A 270 23.08 -11.34 5.22
N ARG A 271 23.29 -10.09 5.68
CA ARG A 271 23.72 -9.76 7.06
C ARG A 271 25.05 -10.40 7.50
N GLU A 272 25.93 -10.65 6.55
CA GLU A 272 27.29 -11.16 6.78
C GLU A 272 28.31 -10.15 6.21
N GLN A 273 29.49 -10.05 6.81
CA GLN A 273 30.56 -9.20 6.27
C GLN A 273 31.04 -9.76 4.93
N HIS A 274 31.25 -8.90 3.94
CA HIS A 274 31.76 -9.30 2.65
C HIS A 274 33.13 -8.65 2.40
N ILE A 275 34.14 -9.47 2.13
CA ILE A 275 35.50 -9.02 1.83
C ILE A 275 35.71 -9.13 0.32
N VAL A 276 36.09 -8.02 -0.30
CA VAL A 276 36.40 -7.92 -1.72
C VAL A 276 37.91 -7.66 -1.87
N PRO A 277 38.69 -8.63 -2.39
CA PRO A 277 40.10 -8.41 -2.70
C PRO A 277 40.26 -7.36 -3.81
N LEU A 278 41.23 -6.46 -3.66
CA LEU A 278 41.48 -5.37 -4.59
C LEU A 278 42.64 -5.73 -5.54
N SER A 279 42.38 -5.72 -6.84
CA SER A 279 43.43 -5.84 -7.84
C SER A 279 44.30 -4.57 -7.89
N ARG A 280 45.49 -4.68 -8.48
CA ARG A 280 46.40 -3.52 -8.68
C ARG A 280 45.68 -2.36 -9.39
N GLN A 281 44.92 -2.67 -10.43
CA GLN A 281 44.14 -1.68 -11.18
C GLN A 281 43.05 -1.02 -10.32
N ALA A 282 42.40 -1.79 -9.43
CA ALA A 282 41.42 -1.22 -8.52
C ALA A 282 42.08 -0.28 -7.51
N LEU A 283 43.26 -0.65 -6.97
CA LEU A 283 44.04 0.19 -6.07
C LEU A 283 44.49 1.49 -6.73
N ASP A 284 44.94 1.45 -7.98
CA ASP A 284 45.37 2.65 -8.71
C ASP A 284 44.21 3.63 -8.88
N ILE A 285 43.03 3.13 -9.28
CA ILE A 285 41.81 3.95 -9.41
C ILE A 285 41.37 4.50 -8.04
N LEU A 286 41.46 3.69 -6.98
CA LEU A 286 41.09 4.12 -5.62
C LEU A 286 42.04 5.18 -5.10
N ARG A 287 43.35 5.08 -5.35
CA ARG A 287 44.34 6.09 -4.94
C ARG A 287 44.14 7.42 -5.67
N GLU A 288 43.87 7.38 -6.99
CA GLU A 288 43.49 8.56 -7.75
C GLU A 288 42.23 9.22 -7.17
N LEU A 289 41.20 8.41 -6.86
CA LEU A 289 39.95 8.89 -6.29
C LEU A 289 40.11 9.41 -4.85
N HIS A 290 41.02 8.82 -4.07
CA HIS A 290 41.32 9.23 -2.70
C HIS A 290 41.91 10.64 -2.66
N ALA A 291 42.76 11.01 -3.63
CA ALA A 291 43.27 12.38 -3.75
C ALA A 291 42.14 13.43 -3.91
N ALA A 292 41.01 13.05 -4.52
CA ALA A 292 39.87 13.95 -4.74
C ALA A 292 38.79 13.88 -3.66
N THR A 293 38.68 12.77 -2.92
CA THR A 293 37.53 12.49 -2.04
C THR A 293 37.89 11.89 -0.69
N GLY A 294 39.16 11.66 -0.37
CA GLY A 294 39.61 10.95 0.84
C GLY A 294 39.20 11.62 2.15
N GLU A 295 39.05 12.95 2.16
CA GLU A 295 38.56 13.70 3.33
C GLU A 295 37.04 13.58 3.54
N LYS A 296 36.31 12.99 2.59
CA LYS A 296 34.86 12.82 2.66
C LYS A 296 34.52 11.46 3.26
N ARG A 297 33.27 11.30 3.70
CA ARG A 297 32.78 9.99 4.18
C ARG A 297 32.69 8.94 3.06
N PHE A 298 32.11 9.32 1.93
CA PHE A 298 31.83 8.40 0.82
C PHE A 298 32.95 8.43 -0.21
N VAL A 299 33.32 7.24 -0.70
CA VAL A 299 34.22 7.07 -1.86
C VAL A 299 33.64 7.76 -3.10
N PHE A 300 32.32 7.65 -3.26
CA PHE A 300 31.58 8.30 -4.36
C PHE A 300 30.57 9.30 -3.79
N PRO A 301 30.97 10.54 -3.47
CA PRO A 301 30.06 11.56 -2.96
C PRO A 301 29.10 12.05 -4.04
N GLY A 302 27.94 12.56 -3.63
CA GLY A 302 26.96 13.17 -4.51
C GLY A 302 27.48 14.50 -5.09
N ALA A 303 27.23 14.73 -6.38
CA ALA A 303 27.73 15.91 -7.09
C ALA A 303 27.24 17.26 -6.53
N ARG A 304 26.10 17.28 -5.82
CA ARG A 304 25.47 18.50 -5.28
C ARG A 304 25.63 18.67 -3.77
N THR A 305 25.89 17.59 -3.04
CA THR A 305 25.97 17.61 -1.57
C THR A 305 26.96 16.56 -1.07
N ASN A 306 27.87 16.98 -0.18
CA ASN A 306 28.88 16.09 0.40
C ASN A 306 28.30 15.07 1.40
N GLY A 307 27.07 15.30 1.91
CA GLY A 307 26.42 14.42 2.89
C GLY A 307 25.71 13.20 2.30
N ARG A 308 25.70 13.02 0.98
CA ARG A 308 25.04 11.88 0.30
C ARG A 308 26.00 11.19 -0.64
N SER A 309 25.77 9.90 -0.87
CA SER A 309 26.45 9.12 -1.90
C SER A 309 25.95 9.45 -3.32
N MET A 310 26.74 9.08 -4.32
CA MET A 310 26.41 9.12 -5.73
C MET A 310 25.05 8.48 -6.00
N SER A 311 24.22 9.12 -6.83
CA SER A 311 22.89 8.61 -7.19
C SER A 311 22.94 7.24 -7.89
N GLU A 312 21.91 6.42 -7.69
CA GLU A 312 21.74 5.10 -8.32
C GLU A 312 21.77 5.16 -9.86
N ASN A 313 21.32 6.27 -10.43
CA ASN A 313 21.25 6.42 -11.88
C ASN A 313 22.55 6.92 -12.53
N THR A 314 23.53 7.40 -11.76
CA THR A 314 24.71 8.07 -12.32
C THR A 314 25.53 7.16 -13.22
N VAL A 315 25.89 5.96 -12.74
CA VAL A 315 26.66 4.97 -13.51
C VAL A 315 25.88 4.50 -14.74
N ASN A 316 24.59 4.21 -14.58
CA ASN A 316 23.71 3.81 -15.69
C ASN A 316 23.57 4.91 -16.75
N ALA A 317 23.50 6.19 -16.34
CA ALA A 317 23.43 7.32 -17.26
C ALA A 317 24.76 7.49 -18.02
N ALA A 318 25.90 7.25 -17.37
CA ALA A 318 27.20 7.30 -18.00
C ALA A 318 27.39 6.18 -19.04
N LEU A 319 27.00 4.94 -18.71
CA LEU A 319 27.00 3.83 -19.67
C LEU A 319 26.12 4.11 -20.90
N ARG A 320 24.94 4.72 -20.70
CA ARG A 320 24.08 5.15 -21.81
C ARG A 320 24.76 6.16 -22.73
N ARG A 321 25.53 7.11 -22.18
CA ARG A 321 26.30 8.08 -22.97
C ARG A 321 27.41 7.42 -23.78
N LEU A 322 27.96 6.32 -23.29
CA LEU A 322 28.93 5.48 -24.00
C LEU A 322 28.28 4.56 -25.05
N GLY A 323 26.96 4.68 -25.30
CA GLY A 323 26.23 3.87 -26.28
C GLY A 323 25.62 2.59 -25.70
N TYR A 324 25.82 2.31 -24.41
CA TYR A 324 25.31 1.10 -23.76
C TYR A 324 23.98 1.38 -23.04
N SER A 325 22.89 1.40 -23.82
CA SER A 325 21.53 1.62 -23.31
C SER A 325 20.75 0.31 -23.08
N ARG A 326 19.62 0.39 -22.36
CA ARG A 326 18.69 -0.75 -22.16
C ARG A 326 17.92 -1.12 -23.44
N GLU A 327 17.95 -0.28 -24.48
CA GLU A 327 17.12 -0.38 -25.68
C GLU A 327 17.88 -0.43 -27.00
N CYS A 328 19.21 -0.30 -27.02
CA CYS A 328 19.94 -0.22 -28.28
C CYS A 328 19.71 -1.49 -29.14
N HIS A 329 19.18 -1.26 -30.34
CA HIS A 329 18.90 -2.21 -31.41
C HIS A 329 19.54 -1.54 -32.66
N ARG A 330 20.64 -2.14 -33.15
CA ARG A 330 21.60 -1.76 -34.24
C ARG A 330 22.93 -1.16 -33.77
N ARG A 331 24.11 -1.63 -34.20
CA ARG A 331 24.55 -2.85 -34.91
C ARG A 331 25.10 -3.83 -33.85
N SER A 332 24.82 -5.13 -33.99
CA SER A 332 25.33 -6.21 -33.11
C SER A 332 25.09 -6.03 -31.59
N ASP A 333 23.84 -6.20 -31.19
CA ASP A 333 23.37 -6.98 -30.02
C ASP A 333 24.14 -6.96 -28.67
N SER A 334 24.59 -5.81 -28.16
CA SER A 334 25.08 -5.73 -26.77
C SER A 334 24.54 -4.53 -26.02
N ARG A 335 23.86 -4.82 -24.90
CA ARG A 335 23.32 -3.87 -23.92
C ARG A 335 23.99 -4.16 -22.59
N VAL A 336 24.38 -3.11 -21.84
CA VAL A 336 25.00 -3.24 -20.51
C VAL A 336 24.01 -2.79 -19.47
N ASN A 337 23.81 -3.61 -18.44
CA ASN A 337 23.16 -3.16 -17.21
C ASN A 337 23.89 -3.78 -16.01
N TRP A 338 24.48 -2.93 -15.18
CA TRP A 338 25.15 -3.37 -13.94
C TRP A 338 24.19 -3.54 -12.76
N SER A 339 22.86 -3.49 -12.96
CA SER A 339 21.91 -3.68 -11.85
C SER A 339 21.51 -5.14 -11.69
N GLY A 340 22.22 -5.84 -10.79
CA GLY A 340 21.77 -7.06 -10.11
C GLY A 340 21.15 -6.77 -8.75
#